data_AF-A0A928XVE6-F1
#
_entry.id   AF-A0A928XVE6-F1
#
_cell.length_a   1.000
_cell.length_b   1.000
_cell.length_c   1.000
_cell.angle_alpha   90.00
_cell.angle_beta   90.00
_cell.angle_gamma   90.00
#
_symmetry.space_group_name_H-M   'P 1'
#
loop_
_entity.id
_entity.type
_entity.pdbx_description
1 polymer ?
#
loop_
_entity_poly.entity_id
_entity_poly.type
_entity_poly.pdbx_seq_one_letter_code
_entity_poly.pdbx_strand_id
1 'polypeptide(L)'
;MNSSADHLPSESPLALRLLGKTEASDSVVAPYHLARMVARVLVSRHLRQRAKWCALAKTLARHAMVEARLVHQAMNWLDRRKQDV
;
A
#
# COMPACT_ATOMS: atom_id res chain seq x y z
N MET A 1 4.84 26.39 -25.12
CA MET A 1 3.79 25.52 -24.53
C MET A 1 4.37 24.15 -24.30
N ASN A 2 3.93 23.47 -23.23
CA ASN A 2 4.30 22.12 -22.77
C ASN A 2 5.32 22.08 -21.61
N SER A 3 4.90 22.63 -20.47
CA SER A 3 5.33 22.10 -19.17
C SER A 3 4.73 20.71 -19.01
N SER A 4 5.44 19.68 -19.48
CA SER A 4 5.25 18.32 -19.01
C SER A 4 5.71 18.29 -17.55
N ALA A 5 4.82 18.74 -16.65
CA ALA A 5 4.93 18.38 -15.25
C ALA A 5 4.65 16.88 -15.21
N ASP A 6 5.71 16.10 -15.42
CA ASP A 6 5.87 14.78 -14.85
C ASP A 6 5.33 14.86 -13.42
N HIS A 7 4.07 14.44 -13.26
CA HIS A 7 3.53 14.07 -11.96
C HIS A 7 4.31 12.82 -11.56
N LEU A 8 5.59 13.00 -11.21
CA LEU A 8 6.34 12.06 -10.43
C LEU A 8 5.42 11.71 -9.26
N PRO A 9 4.99 10.45 -9.16
CA PRO A 9 4.06 10.06 -8.13
C PRO A 9 4.76 10.34 -6.82
N SER A 10 4.29 11.36 -6.09
CA SER A 10 4.84 11.78 -4.81
C SER A 10 5.08 10.54 -3.96
N GLU A 11 6.33 10.09 -3.92
CA GLU A 11 6.68 8.87 -3.24
C GLU A 11 6.50 9.12 -1.76
N SER A 12 5.81 8.21 -1.07
CA SER A 12 5.62 8.38 0.35
C SER A 12 6.94 8.09 1.08
N PRO A 13 7.58 9.07 1.76
CA PRO A 13 8.80 8.81 2.52
C PRO A 13 8.56 7.80 3.65
N LEU A 14 7.31 7.69 4.12
CA LEU A 14 6.93 6.67 5.10
C LEU A 14 6.91 5.26 4.49
N ALA A 15 6.45 5.12 3.24
CA ALA A 15 6.49 3.84 2.53
C ALA A 15 7.93 3.38 2.29
N LEU A 16 8.82 4.28 1.85
CA LEU A 16 10.24 3.96 1.66
C LEU A 16 10.91 3.51 2.96
N ARG A 17 10.61 4.15 4.09
CA ARG A 17 11.11 3.72 5.41
C ARG A 17 10.58 2.37 5.84
N LEU A 18 9.33 2.03 5.50
CA LEU A 18 8.76 0.71 5.79
C LEU A 18 9.40 -0.38 4.94
N LEU A 19 9.66 -0.07 3.66
CA LEU A 19 10.34 -0.96 2.73
C LEU A 19 11.78 -1.22 3.19
N GLY A 20 12.56 -0.18 3.51
CA GLY A 20 13.93 -0.36 3.99
C GLY A 20 14.03 -1.15 5.30
N LYS A 21 13.03 -1.04 6.20
CA LYS A 21 12.96 -1.89 7.41
C LYS A 21 12.60 -3.34 7.10
N THR A 22 11.79 -3.55 6.06
CA THR A 22 11.35 -4.88 5.62
C THR A 22 12.47 -5.60 4.88
N GLU A 23 13.25 -4.90 4.08
CA GLU A 23 14.43 -5.47 3.41
C GLU A 23 15.55 -5.78 4.40
N ALA A 24 15.72 -4.96 5.44
CA ALA A 24 16.71 -5.20 6.49
C ALA A 24 16.31 -6.32 7.47
N SER A 25 15.06 -6.78 7.44
CA SER A 25 14.55 -7.79 8.35
C SER A 25 14.11 -8.99 7.51
N ASP A 26 14.83 -10.11 7.63
CA ASP A 26 14.58 -11.39 6.92
C ASP A 26 13.25 -12.09 7.32
N SER A 27 12.27 -11.30 7.76
CA SER A 27 10.99 -11.74 8.26
C SER A 27 10.01 -11.93 7.10
N VAL A 28 9.68 -13.20 6.85
CA VAL A 28 8.61 -13.66 5.93
C VAL A 28 7.25 -13.01 6.21
N VAL A 29 7.07 -12.45 7.41
CA VAL A 29 5.85 -11.77 7.84
C VAL A 29 5.70 -10.38 7.20
N ALA A 30 6.81 -9.75 6.82
CA ALA A 30 6.84 -8.36 6.38
C ALA A 30 6.11 -8.09 5.03
N PRO A 31 6.22 -8.93 3.98
CA PRO A 31 5.46 -8.78 2.73
C PRO A 31 3.94 -8.74 2.95
N TYR A 32 3.43 -9.62 3.82
CA TYR A 32 2.01 -9.70 4.14
C TYR A 32 1.49 -8.45 4.86
N HIS A 33 2.28 -7.88 5.78
CA HIS A 33 1.93 -6.63 6.45
C HIS A 33 1.83 -5.45 5.49
N LEU A 34 2.76 -5.34 4.53
CA LEU A 34 2.73 -4.30 3.50
C LEU A 34 1.50 -4.45 2.61
N ALA A 35 1.23 -5.67 2.12
CA ALA A 35 0.06 -5.96 1.31
C ALA A 35 -1.26 -5.62 2.05
N ARG A 36 -1.34 -5.95 3.33
CA ARG A 36 -2.51 -5.63 4.17
C ARG A 36 -2.69 -4.13 4.39
N MET A 37 -1.61 -3.35 4.50
CA MET A 37 -1.71 -1.88 4.57
C MET A 37 -2.28 -1.30 3.27
N VAL A 38 -1.78 -1.75 2.11
CA VAL A 38 -2.32 -1.36 0.81
C VAL A 38 -3.81 -1.72 0.72
N ALA A 39 -4.16 -2.96 1.02
CA ALA A 39 -5.54 -3.44 1.01
C ALA A 39 -6.47 -2.59 1.91
N ARG A 40 -6.00 -2.22 3.11
CA ARG A 40 -6.78 -1.38 4.04
C ARG A 40 -7.05 0.01 3.50
N VAL A 41 -6.07 0.61 2.81
CA VAL A 41 -6.28 1.90 2.12
C VAL A 41 -7.30 1.72 1.00
N LEU A 42 -7.18 0.68 0.17
CA LEU A 42 -8.09 0.46 -0.96
C LEU A 42 -9.55 0.23 -0.54
N VAL A 43 -9.78 -0.57 0.51
CA VAL A 43 -11.12 -0.87 1.02
C VAL A 43 -11.75 0.34 1.72
N SER A 44 -10.97 1.20 2.38
CA SER A 44 -11.50 2.35 3.12
C SER A 44 -11.64 3.61 2.25
N ARG A 45 -12.89 4.06 2.02
CA ARG A 45 -13.18 5.31 1.28
C ARG A 45 -12.54 6.53 1.94
N HIS A 46 -12.56 6.62 3.27
CA HIS A 46 -11.99 7.75 4.00
C HIS A 46 -10.45 7.80 3.87
N LEU A 47 -9.77 6.65 3.88
CA LEU A 47 -8.32 6.61 3.68
C LEU A 47 -7.94 6.98 2.25
N ARG A 48 -8.72 6.55 1.24
CA ARG A 48 -8.47 6.94 -0.17
C ARG A 48 -8.57 8.43 -0.42
N GLN A 49 -9.43 9.14 0.31
CA GLN A 49 -9.59 10.61 0.18
C GLN A 49 -8.40 11.39 0.75
N ARG A 50 -7.60 10.77 1.63
CA ARG A 50 -6.44 11.42 2.24
C ARG A 50 -5.20 11.16 1.38
N ALA A 51 -4.70 12.21 0.74
CA ALA A 51 -3.56 12.16 -0.19
C ALA A 51 -2.36 11.37 0.35
N LYS A 52 -2.00 11.55 1.63
CA LYS A 52 -0.92 10.81 2.31
C LYS A 52 -1.07 9.28 2.21
N TRP A 53 -2.27 8.76 2.47
CA TRP A 53 -2.52 7.32 2.48
C TRP A 53 -2.58 6.76 1.06
N CYS A 54 -3.11 7.54 0.11
CA CYS A 54 -3.11 7.18 -1.29
C CYS A 54 -1.68 7.12 -1.86
N ALA A 55 -0.83 8.10 -1.53
CA ALA A 55 0.59 8.11 -1.88
C ALA A 55 1.33 6.89 -1.27
N LEU A 56 1.07 6.59 0.00
CA LEU A 56 1.63 5.41 0.66
C LEU A 56 1.25 4.11 -0.04
N ALA A 57 -0.03 3.91 -0.33
CA ALA A 57 -0.50 2.69 -0.99
C ALA A 57 0.09 2.55 -2.40
N LYS A 58 0.21 3.65 -3.15
CA LYS A 58 0.83 3.66 -4.48
C LYS A 58 2.31 3.31 -4.43
N THR A 59 3.08 3.88 -3.50
CA THR A 59 4.51 3.57 -3.35
C THR A 59 4.72 2.12 -2.93
N LEU A 60 3.94 1.61 -1.97
CA LEU A 60 4.04 0.22 -1.54
C LEU A 60 3.66 -0.76 -2.67
N ALA A 61 2.57 -0.50 -3.39
CA ALA A 61 2.11 -1.38 -4.47
C ALA A 61 3.05 -1.48 -5.68
N ARG A 62 4.02 -0.56 -5.81
CA ARG A 62 5.04 -0.60 -6.86
C ARG A 62 6.23 -1.48 -6.49
N HIS A 63 6.38 -1.82 -5.21
CA HIS A 63 7.51 -2.60 -4.76
C HIS A 63 7.33 -4.08 -5.06
N ALA A 64 8.37 -4.75 -5.53
CA ALA A 64 8.32 -6.16 -5.93
C ALA A 64 7.89 -7.11 -4.79
N MET A 65 8.18 -6.75 -3.54
CA MET A 65 7.79 -7.51 -2.35
C MET A 65 6.29 -7.43 -2.04
N VAL A 66 5.56 -6.48 -2.62
CA VAL A 66 4.12 -6.33 -2.41
C VAL A 66 3.38 -7.03 -3.55
N GLU A 67 3.14 -8.32 -3.37
CA GLU A 67 2.43 -9.11 -4.38
C GLU A 67 0.95 -8.71 -4.49
N ALA A 68 0.50 -8.45 -5.72
CA ALA A 68 -0.90 -8.13 -6.00
C ALA A 68 -1.88 -9.21 -5.49
N ARG A 69 -1.46 -10.48 -5.52
CA ARG A 69 -2.24 -11.60 -4.99
C ARG A 69 -2.47 -11.48 -3.48
N LEU A 70 -1.44 -11.12 -2.70
CA LEU A 70 -1.55 -10.91 -1.26
C LEU A 70 -2.43 -9.69 -0.94
N VAL A 71 -2.33 -8.63 -1.74
CA VAL A 71 -3.21 -7.44 -1.61
C VAL A 71 -4.67 -7.85 -1.83
N HIS A 72 -4.97 -8.59 -2.91
CA HIS A 72 -6.32 -9.07 -3.20
C HIS A 72 -6.86 -9.99 -2.10
N GLN A 73 -6.05 -10.93 -1.60
CA GLN A 73 -6.43 -11.79 -0.48
C GLN A 73 -6.75 -10.96 0.77
N ALA A 74 -5.92 -9.98 1.10
CA ALA A 74 -6.16 -9.10 2.23
C ALA A 74 -7.41 -8.23 2.05
N MET A 75 -7.70 -7.76 0.84
CA MET A 75 -8.95 -7.03 0.53
C MET A 75 -10.17 -7.91 0.76
N ASN A 76 -10.17 -9.13 0.20
CA ASN A 76 -11.27 -10.08 0.37
C ASN A 76 -11.49 -10.45 1.85
N TRP A 77 -10.40 -10.62 2.60
CA TRP A 77 -10.45 -10.90 4.03
C TRP A 77 -11.03 -9.71 4.83
N LEU A 78 -10.64 -8.48 4.50
CA LEU A 78 -11.16 -7.27 5.13
C LEU A 78 -12.64 -7.04 4.81
N ASP A 79 -13.07 -7.34 3.59
CA ASP A 79 -14.46 -7.19 3.17
C ASP A 79 -15.37 -8.22 3.85
N ARG A 80 -14.93 -9.48 3.97
CA ARG A 80 -15.63 -10.51 4.74
C ARG A 80 -15.82 -10.10 6.20
N ARG A 81 -14.77 -9.57 6.84
CA ARG A 81 -14.88 -9.07 8.24
C ARG A 81 -15.82 -7.90 8.43
N LYS A 82 -16.12 -7.13 7.37
CA LYS A 82 -17.09 -6.05 7.43
C LYS A 82 -18.53 -6.58 7.43
N GLN A 83 -18.75 -7.80 6.90
CA GLN A 83 -20.06 -8.44 6.86
C GLN A 83 -20.39 -9.19 8.17
N ASP A 84 -19.37 -9.50 8.98
CA ASP A 84 -19.51 -10.15 10.29
C ASP A 84 -19.81 -9.17 11.46
N VAL A 85 -20.03 -7.88 11.19
CA VAL A 85 -20.38 -6.82 12.17
C VAL A 85 -21.70 -6.17 11.78
#